data_AF-A0A8J7F7R0-F1
#
_entry.id   AF-A0A8J7F7R0-F1
#
_cell.length_a   1.000
_cell.length_b   1.000
_cell.length_c   1.000
_cell.angle_alpha   90.00
_cell.angle_beta   90.00
_cell.angle_gamma   90.00
#
_symmetry.space_group_name_H-M   'P 1'
#
loop_
_entity.id
_entity.type
_entity.pdbx_description
1 polymer ?
#
loop_
_entity_poly.entity_id
_entity_poly.type
_entity_poly.pdbx_seq_one_letter_code
_entity_poly.pdbx_strand_id
1 'polypeptide(L)'
;MNQESEFPFDKARRVTPEENQKFRDAIADQFGVTLRKRGRPAKDEEEKYEAVSIRFHPKIIAWAKKEAEKRGIGYQTVINEALLEKIG
;
A
#
# COMPACT_ATOMS: atom_id res chain seq x y z
N MET A 1 -14.16 22.41 35.99
CA MET A 1 -13.86 22.42 34.54
C MET A 1 -15.20 22.40 33.83
N ASN A 2 -15.54 23.43 33.05
CA ASN A 2 -16.76 23.42 32.24
C ASN A 2 -16.50 22.49 31.05
N GLN A 3 -17.08 21.29 31.07
CA GLN A 3 -17.08 20.42 29.90
C GLN A 3 -18.23 20.86 29.00
N GLU A 4 -17.90 21.30 27.79
CA GLU A 4 -18.90 21.50 26.73
C GLU A 4 -19.58 20.14 26.46
N SER A 5 -20.91 20.14 26.36
CA SER A 5 -21.71 18.92 26.21
C SER A 5 -21.54 18.27 24.84
N GLU A 6 -21.12 19.03 23.83
CA GLU A 6 -21.00 18.60 22.44
C GLU A 6 -19.72 19.12 21.79
N PHE A 7 -19.18 18.36 20.84
CA PHE A 7 -17.95 18.71 20.14
C PHE A 7 -18.21 19.84 19.12
N PRO A 8 -17.44 20.95 19.13
CA PRO A 8 -17.68 22.09 18.25
C PRO A 8 -17.15 21.81 16.82
N PHE A 9 -17.97 21.15 16.00
CA PHE A 9 -17.62 20.81 14.61
C PHE A 9 -17.28 22.03 13.75
N ASP A 10 -17.82 23.21 14.05
CA ASP A 10 -17.51 24.46 13.33
C ASP A 10 -16.03 24.86 13.44
N LYS A 11 -15.33 24.37 14.48
CA LYS A 11 -13.90 24.60 14.70
C LYS A 11 -13.03 23.47 14.15
N ALA A 12 -13.64 22.38 13.66
CA ALA A 12 -12.91 21.23 13.17
C ALA A 12 -12.27 21.53 11.82
N ARG A 13 -10.96 21.30 11.71
CA ARG A 13 -10.22 21.45 10.44
C ARG A 13 -9.32 20.26 10.18
N ARG A 14 -9.06 20.00 8.91
CA ARG A 14 -8.07 19.00 8.49
C ARG A 14 -6.66 19.51 8.79
N VAL A 15 -5.84 18.66 9.40
CA VAL A 15 -4.43 18.93 9.66
C VAL A 15 -3.65 18.82 8.36
N THR A 16 -2.81 19.81 8.08
CA THR A 16 -1.91 19.80 6.93
C THR A 16 -0.70 18.89 7.16
N PRO A 17 -0.01 18.42 6.10
CA PRO A 17 1.20 17.62 6.25
C PRO A 17 2.30 18.31 7.07
N GLU A 18 2.47 19.62 6.89
CA GLU A 18 3.45 20.44 7.60
C GLU A 18 3.15 20.52 9.10
N GLU A 19 1.88 20.71 9.47
CA GLU A 19 1.45 20.69 10.87
C GLU A 19 1.64 19.32 11.50
N ASN A 20 1.32 18.25 10.75
CA ASN A 20 1.55 16.88 11.22
C ASN A 20 3.03 16.65 11.54
N GLN A 21 3.95 17.15 10.69
CA GLN A 21 5.38 17.06 10.95
C GLN A 21 5.77 17.80 12.23
N LYS A 22 5.31 19.04 12.41
CA LYS A 22 5.55 19.81 13.65
C LYS A 22 5.06 19.08 14.90
N PHE A 23 3.91 18.40 14.82
CA PHE A 23 3.39 17.60 15.94
C PHE A 23 4.28 16.40 16.25
N ARG A 24 4.82 15.74 15.23
CA ARG A 24 5.74 14.62 15.43
C ARG A 24 7.04 15.07 16.08
N ASP A 25 7.57 16.20 15.63
CA ASP A 25 8.79 16.79 16.17
C ASP A 25 8.59 17.19 17.64
N ALA A 26 7.47 17.86 17.96
CA ALA A 26 7.13 18.22 19.34
C ALA A 26 6.96 16.99 20.26
N ILE A 27 6.35 15.89 19.77
CA ILE A 27 6.23 14.64 20.53
C ILE A 27 7.60 14.02 20.78
N ALA A 28 8.49 14.03 19.78
CA ALA A 28 9.85 13.52 19.92
C ALA A 28 10.65 14.33 20.94
N ASP A 29 10.57 15.65 20.90
CA ASP A 29 11.27 16.54 21.82
C ASP A 29 10.75 16.43 23.25
N GLN A 30 9.43 16.37 23.44
CA GLN A 30 8.80 16.33 24.77
C GLN A 30 8.96 14.99 25.47
N PHE A 31 8.87 13.88 24.74
CA PHE A 31 8.80 12.54 25.31
C PHE A 31 10.00 11.66 24.97
N GLY A 32 10.94 12.13 24.15
CA GLY A 32 12.12 11.37 23.73
C GLY A 32 11.80 10.15 22.86
N VAL A 33 10.61 10.09 22.25
CA VAL A 33 10.16 8.93 21.45
C VAL A 33 9.94 9.30 19.99
N THR A 34 10.54 8.52 19.09
CA THR A 34 10.27 8.62 17.65
C THR A 34 9.03 7.82 17.28
N LEU A 35 8.04 8.49 16.70
CA LEU A 35 6.82 7.84 16.22
C LEU A 35 7.15 6.89 15.06
N ARG A 36 6.90 5.59 15.25
CA ARG A 36 7.05 4.59 14.18
C ARG A 36 6.17 4.97 12.99
N LYS A 37 6.71 4.87 11.76
CA LYS A 37 5.90 4.94 10.53
C LYS A 37 4.82 3.85 10.60
N ARG A 38 3.56 4.27 10.71
CA ARG A 38 2.39 3.38 10.68
C ARG A 38 1.87 3.27 9.25
N GLY A 39 1.47 2.08 8.84
CA GLY A 39 0.92 1.79 7.50
C GLY A 39 1.59 0.57 6.85
N ARG A 40 1.08 0.16 5.68
CA ARG A 40 1.76 -0.84 4.85
C ARG A 40 3.04 -0.21 4.30
N PRO A 41 4.21 -0.86 4.43
CA PRO A 41 5.41 -0.43 3.72
C PRO A 41 5.13 -0.22 2.23
N ALA A 42 5.67 0.85 1.66
CA ALA A 42 5.69 0.99 0.21
C ALA A 42 6.53 -0.15 -0.38
N LYS A 43 6.09 -0.72 -1.50
CA LYS A 43 6.93 -1.67 -2.25
C LYS A 43 8.13 -0.93 -2.84
N ASP A 44 9.28 -1.60 -2.87
CA ASP A 44 10.47 -1.11 -3.57
C ASP A 44 10.17 -0.93 -5.06
N GLU A 45 10.91 -0.04 -5.73
CA GLU A 45 10.65 0.28 -7.15
C GLU A 45 10.83 -0.93 -8.05
N GLU A 46 11.80 -1.81 -7.73
CA GLU A 46 12.05 -3.07 -8.42
C GLU A 46 10.93 -4.11 -8.24
N GLU A 47 10.09 -3.94 -7.21
CA GLU A 47 8.94 -4.82 -6.92
C GLU A 47 7.61 -4.26 -7.45
N LYS A 48 7.62 -3.06 -8.05
CA LYS A 48 6.43 -2.46 -8.65
C LYS A 48 6.21 -3.05 -10.02
N TYR A 49 5.06 -3.70 -10.19
CA TYR A 49 4.60 -4.13 -11.50
C TYR A 49 4.25 -2.91 -12.36
N GLU A 50 4.75 -2.90 -13.59
CA GLU A 50 4.30 -1.96 -14.61
C GLU A 50 2.98 -2.45 -15.23
N ALA A 51 2.01 -1.54 -15.35
CA ALA A 51 0.73 -1.87 -15.95
C ALA A 51 0.85 -1.89 -17.49
N VAL A 52 0.86 -3.09 -18.06
CA VAL A 52 0.93 -3.30 -19.52
C VAL A 52 -0.32 -4.03 -20.04
N SER A 53 -0.76 -3.69 -21.25
CA SER A 53 -1.86 -4.39 -21.93
C SER A 53 -1.29 -5.36 -22.96
N ILE A 54 -1.47 -6.66 -22.72
CA ILE A 54 -1.00 -7.73 -23.61
C ILE A 54 -2.19 -8.62 -23.98
N ARG A 55 -2.34 -8.93 -25.28
CA ARG A 55 -3.33 -9.91 -25.73
C ARG A 55 -2.74 -11.32 -25.63
N PHE A 56 -3.24 -12.11 -24.69
CA PHE A 56 -2.89 -13.53 -24.59
C PHE A 56 -3.89 -14.41 -25.34
N HIS A 57 -3.41 -15.52 -25.88
CA HIS A 57 -4.28 -16.56 -26.43
C HIS A 57 -5.16 -17.13 -25.29
N PRO A 58 -6.47 -17.38 -25.49
CA PRO A 58 -7.39 -17.81 -24.43
C PRO A 58 -6.94 -19.06 -23.66
N LYS A 59 -6.26 -20.00 -24.35
CA LYS A 59 -5.65 -21.19 -23.73
C LYS A 59 -4.63 -20.86 -22.63
N ILE A 60 -3.85 -19.79 -22.79
CA ILE A 60 -2.85 -19.35 -21.80
C ILE A 60 -3.58 -18.86 -20.55
N ILE A 61 -4.65 -18.07 -20.71
CA ILE A 61 -5.45 -17.60 -19.58
C ILE A 61 -6.11 -18.77 -18.83
N ALA A 62 -6.66 -19.74 -19.57
CA ALA A 62 -7.26 -20.93 -18.97
C ALA A 62 -6.23 -21.76 -18.17
N TRP A 63 -5.03 -21.95 -18.73
CA TRP A 63 -3.92 -22.61 -18.05
C TRP A 63 -3.49 -21.84 -16.79
N ALA A 64 -3.26 -20.53 -16.92
CA ALA A 64 -2.79 -19.69 -15.81
C ALA A 64 -3.79 -19.67 -14.64
N LYS A 65 -5.10 -19.62 -14.93
CA LYS A 65 -6.14 -19.71 -13.90
C LYS A 65 -6.12 -21.05 -13.17
N LYS A 66 -6.01 -22.15 -13.89
CA LYS A 66 -5.98 -23.51 -13.32
C LYS A 66 -4.73 -23.72 -12.44
N GLU A 67 -3.60 -23.19 -12.87
CA GLU A 67 -2.34 -23.32 -12.11
C GLU A 67 -2.32 -22.40 -10.88
N ALA A 68 -2.86 -21.19 -11.02
CA ALA A 68 -3.04 -20.24 -9.92
C ALA A 68 -3.92 -20.80 -8.79
N GLU A 69 -5.02 -21.47 -9.13
CA GLU A 69 -5.92 -22.11 -8.17
C GLU A 69 -5.20 -23.18 -7.34
N LYS A 70 -4.39 -24.04 -7.98
CA LYS A 70 -3.62 -25.07 -7.28
C LYS A 70 -2.60 -24.50 -6.30
N ARG A 71 -2.03 -23.34 -6.61
CA ARG A 71 -0.96 -22.69 -5.84
C ARG A 71 -1.47 -21.64 -4.85
N GLY A 72 -2.75 -21.27 -4.92
CA GLY A 72 -3.33 -20.21 -4.10
C GLY A 72 -2.79 -18.82 -4.41
N ILE A 73 -2.30 -18.58 -5.63
CA ILE A 73 -1.75 -17.28 -6.09
C ILE A 73 -2.62 -16.67 -7.20
N GLY A 74 -2.32 -15.44 -7.62
CA GLY A 74 -3.02 -14.82 -8.74
C GLY A 74 -2.56 -15.37 -10.09
N TYR A 75 -3.48 -15.49 -11.07
CA TYR A 75 -3.12 -15.94 -12.43
C TYR A 75 -2.09 -15.02 -13.11
N GLN A 76 -2.08 -13.73 -12.77
CA GLN A 76 -1.07 -12.78 -13.26
C GLN A 76 0.33 -13.12 -12.75
N THR A 77 0.45 -13.62 -11.51
CA THR A 77 1.73 -14.07 -10.94
C THR A 77 2.27 -15.26 -11.71
N VAL A 78 1.42 -16.24 -12.04
CA VAL A 78 1.80 -17.39 -12.87
C VAL A 78 2.29 -16.97 -14.25
N ILE A 79 1.61 -16.00 -14.87
CA ILE A 79 2.02 -15.45 -16.17
C ILE A 79 3.39 -14.76 -16.05
N ASN A 80 3.58 -13.94 -15.01
CA ASN A 80 4.84 -13.23 -14.81
C ASN A 80 5.99 -14.21 -14.54
N GLU A 81 5.82 -15.21 -13.69
CA GLU A 81 6.82 -16.27 -13.44
C GLU A 81 7.22 -16.97 -14.74
N ALA A 82 6.24 -17.39 -15.55
CA ALA A 82 6.51 -18.06 -16.82
C ALA A 82 7.21 -17.17 -17.85
N LEU A 83 6.98 -15.86 -17.83
CA LEU A 83 7.70 -14.90 -18.68
C LEU A 83 9.10 -14.60 -18.15
N LEU A 84 9.29 -14.52 -16.83
CA LEU A 84 10.59 -14.33 -16.19
C LEU A 84 11.53 -15.50 -16.49
N GLU A 85 11.03 -16.75 -16.52
CA GLU A 85 11.80 -17.93 -16.93
C GLU A 85 12.37 -17.86 -18.36
N LYS A 86 11.88 -16.94 -19.21
CA LYS A 86 12.38 -16.76 -20.59
C LYS A 86 13.45 -15.69 -20.72
N ILE A 87 13.62 -14.85 -19.71
CA ILE A 87 14.64 -13.80 -19.67
C ILE A 87 15.74 -14.08 -18.64
N GLY A 88 15.54 -15.07 -17.76
CA GLY A 88 16.52 -15.58 -16.81
C GLY A 88 17.45 -16.63 -17.37
#